data_AF-A0A534Z050-F1
#
_entry.id   AF-A0A534Z050-F1
#
_cell.length_a   1.000
_cell.length_b   1.000
_cell.length_c   1.000
_cell.angle_alpha   90.00
_cell.angle_beta   90.00
_cell.angle_gamma   90.00
#
_symmetry.space_group_name_H-M   'P 1'
#
loop_
_entity.id
_entity.type
_entity.pdbx_description
1 polymer ?
#
loop_
_entity_poly.entity_id
_entity_poly.type
_entity_poly.pdbx_seq_one_letter_code
_entity_poly.pdbx_strand_id
1 'polypeptide(L)'
;MLSASAVVDNSTAGAGGGGIANDTDAVLTLTDGTVTGNTANNGGGLGNLGTVTIVRTTLSGNSAQVEGGGLAGPGTNIVIDSIISGNQRGVDRPQDGDADGVATCDIGAFERTRPRPAR
;
A
#
# COMPACT_ATOMS: atom_id res chain seq x y z
N MET A 1 17.88 -9.83 3.87
CA MET A 1 17.39 -10.03 2.49
C MET A 1 16.16 -10.91 2.55
N LEU A 2 15.09 -10.52 1.85
CA LEU A 2 13.88 -11.32 1.67
C LEU A 2 13.83 -11.77 0.21
N SER A 3 13.85 -13.08 -0.02
CA SER A 3 13.81 -13.68 -1.37
C SER A 3 12.65 -14.65 -1.43
N ALA A 4 11.87 -14.63 -2.53
CA ALA A 4 10.70 -15.49 -2.71
C ALA A 4 9.69 -15.46 -1.54
N SER A 5 9.58 -14.30 -0.88
CA SER A 5 8.81 -14.14 0.36
C SER A 5 7.53 -13.36 0.09
N ALA A 6 6.44 -13.79 0.74
CA ALA A 6 5.16 -13.09 0.73
C ALA A 6 4.95 -12.37 2.07
N VAL A 7 4.72 -11.07 2.03
CA VAL A 7 4.32 -10.26 3.18
C VAL A 7 2.89 -9.79 2.92
N VAL A 8 1.94 -10.42 3.61
CA VAL A 8 0.51 -10.34 3.32
C VAL A 8 -0.29 -10.00 4.55
N ASP A 9 -1.27 -9.11 4.39
CA ASP A 9 -2.32 -8.80 5.37
C ASP A 9 -1.82 -8.40 6.77
N ASN A 10 -0.66 -7.75 6.84
CA ASN A 10 -0.13 -7.20 8.09
C ASN A 10 -0.71 -5.82 8.35
N SER A 11 -1.02 -5.51 9.60
CA SER A 11 -1.60 -4.23 10.00
C SER A 11 -0.88 -3.65 11.22
N THR A 12 -0.51 -2.37 11.14
CA THR A 12 0.09 -1.64 12.26
C THR A 12 -0.51 -0.26 12.43
N ALA A 13 -0.75 0.14 13.67
CA ALA A 13 -1.11 1.52 14.03
C ALA A 13 0.14 2.42 14.21
N GLY A 14 1.35 1.86 14.07
CA GLY A 14 2.60 2.59 14.21
C GLY A 14 2.97 3.43 12.98
N ALA A 15 4.00 4.26 13.11
CA ALA A 15 4.55 5.08 12.02
C ALA A 15 5.42 4.31 11.02
N GLY A 16 5.69 3.03 11.27
CA GLY A 16 6.43 2.13 10.36
C GLY A 16 5.53 1.49 9.31
N GLY A 17 6.16 0.85 8.31
CA GLY A 17 5.42 0.20 7.24
C GLY A 17 4.59 -0.99 7.70
N GLY A 18 3.43 -1.20 7.06
CA GLY A 18 2.44 -2.19 7.50
C GLY A 18 2.90 -3.62 7.32
N GLY A 19 3.54 -3.89 6.19
CA GLY A 19 4.22 -5.17 5.94
C GLY A 19 5.67 -5.14 6.42
N ILE A 20 6.43 -4.13 5.99
CA ILE A 20 7.87 -4.05 6.23
C ILE A 20 8.26 -2.64 6.68
N ALA A 21 9.01 -2.55 7.78
CA ALA A 21 9.68 -1.32 8.21
C ALA A 21 11.20 -1.46 8.00
N ASN A 22 11.78 -0.54 7.23
CA ASN A 22 13.21 -0.41 7.03
C ASN A 22 13.71 0.89 7.70
N ASP A 23 14.32 0.75 8.88
CA ASP A 23 14.75 1.87 9.71
C ASP A 23 15.95 2.64 9.13
N THR A 24 16.28 3.77 9.76
CA THR A 24 17.45 4.59 9.41
C THR A 24 18.71 3.74 9.38
N ASP A 25 19.54 3.95 8.36
CA ASP A 25 20.79 3.19 8.08
C ASP A 25 20.61 1.70 7.76
N ALA A 26 19.38 1.18 7.77
CA ALA A 26 19.12 -0.21 7.38
C ALA A 26 19.12 -0.37 5.85
N VAL A 27 19.68 -1.49 5.39
CA VAL A 27 19.69 -1.89 3.99
C VAL A 27 18.83 -3.13 3.80
N LEU A 28 17.73 -2.96 3.06
CA LEU A 28 16.81 -4.04 2.73
C LEU A 28 16.88 -4.36 1.24
N THR A 29 17.06 -5.65 0.92
CA THR A 29 16.88 -6.16 -0.43
C THR A 29 15.70 -7.12 -0.45
N LEU A 30 14.73 -6.82 -1.32
CA LEU A 30 13.56 -7.62 -1.60
C LEU A 30 13.66 -8.12 -3.04
N THR A 31 13.60 -9.43 -3.24
CA THR A 31 13.79 -10.02 -4.57
C THR A 31 12.80 -11.15 -4.81
N ASP A 32 12.13 -11.13 -5.96
CA ASP A 32 11.14 -12.15 -6.33
C ASP A 32 10.01 -12.32 -5.30
N GLY A 33 9.59 -11.22 -4.64
CA GLY A 33 8.62 -11.25 -3.54
C GLY A 33 7.25 -10.66 -3.86
N THR A 34 6.33 -10.76 -2.90
CA THR A 34 5.02 -10.10 -2.95
C THR A 34 4.74 -9.41 -1.63
N VAL A 35 4.34 -8.14 -1.68
CA VAL A 35 3.88 -7.36 -0.51
C VAL A 35 2.47 -6.87 -0.83
N THR A 36 1.44 -7.47 -0.22
CA THR A 36 0.05 -7.13 -0.56
C THR A 36 -0.90 -7.12 0.61
N GLY A 37 -1.95 -6.29 0.54
CA GLY A 37 -2.98 -6.23 1.58
C GLY A 37 -2.50 -5.68 2.92
N ASN A 38 -1.31 -5.08 2.98
CA ASN A 38 -0.77 -4.58 4.24
C ASN A 38 -1.25 -3.14 4.51
N THR A 39 -1.52 -2.85 5.78
CA THR A 39 -2.12 -1.59 6.22
C THR A 39 -1.28 -0.91 7.31
N ALA A 40 -1.05 0.39 7.18
CA ALA A 40 -0.33 1.18 8.18
C ALA A 40 -0.83 2.62 8.30
N ASN A 41 -0.25 3.38 9.22
CA ASN A 41 -0.37 4.84 9.15
C ASN A 41 0.55 5.43 8.05
N ASN A 42 1.78 4.93 7.88
CA ASN A 42 2.70 5.34 6.82
C ASN A 42 3.31 4.12 6.13
N GLY A 43 3.31 4.07 4.79
CA GLY A 43 3.94 2.98 4.05
C GLY A 43 3.18 1.66 4.21
N GLY A 44 1.95 1.58 3.72
CA GLY A 44 1.06 0.44 3.95
C GLY A 44 1.73 -0.90 3.66
N GLY A 45 2.42 -1.00 2.53
CA GLY A 45 3.27 -2.13 2.20
C GLY A 45 4.63 -2.06 2.87
N LEU A 46 5.37 -0.98 2.59
CA LEU A 46 6.75 -0.80 3.03
C LEU A 46 7.01 0.66 3.47
N GLY A 47 7.51 0.84 4.68
CA GLY A 47 8.01 2.10 5.21
C GLY A 47 9.54 2.10 5.15
N ASN A 48 10.15 3.09 4.51
CA ASN A 48 11.59 3.16 4.30
C ASN A 48 12.19 4.48 4.81
N LEU A 49 13.02 4.39 5.84
CA LEU A 49 13.89 5.44 6.35
C LEU A 49 15.37 5.23 5.94
N GLY A 50 15.76 4.00 5.60
CA GLY A 50 17.10 3.61 5.15
C GLY A 50 17.21 3.48 3.62
N THR A 51 17.83 2.40 3.15
CA THR A 51 17.92 2.06 1.72
C THR A 51 17.17 0.76 1.43
N VAL A 52 16.26 0.78 0.47
CA VAL A 52 15.57 -0.42 -0.04
C VAL A 52 15.87 -0.64 -1.52
N THR A 53 16.17 -1.88 -1.87
CA THR A 53 16.27 -2.36 -3.25
C THR A 53 15.21 -3.43 -3.49
N ILE A 54 14.28 -3.16 -4.40
CA ILE A 54 13.14 -4.00 -4.75
C ILE A 54 13.35 -4.48 -6.18
N VAL A 55 13.46 -5.80 -6.35
CA VAL A 55 13.74 -6.45 -7.64
C VAL A 55 12.69 -7.51 -7.90
N ARG A 56 12.07 -7.50 -9.10
CA ARG A 56 11.08 -8.50 -9.53
C ARG A 56 10.01 -8.79 -8.46
N THR A 57 9.54 -7.75 -7.77
CA THR A 57 8.61 -7.89 -6.65
C THR A 57 7.30 -7.15 -6.97
N THR A 58 6.18 -7.69 -6.52
CA THR A 58 4.87 -7.04 -6.62
C THR A 58 4.49 -6.41 -5.28
N LEU A 59 4.31 -5.08 -5.24
CA LEU A 59 3.73 -4.34 -4.13
C LEU A 59 2.33 -3.88 -4.54
N SER A 60 1.28 -4.51 -4.04
CA SER A 60 -0.09 -4.21 -4.47
C SER A 60 -1.13 -4.20 -3.37
N GLY A 61 -2.23 -3.47 -3.53
CA GLY A 61 -3.34 -3.54 -2.58
C GLY A 61 -2.97 -3.14 -1.15
N ASN A 62 -1.88 -2.40 -0.95
CA ASN A 62 -1.47 -1.95 0.38
C ASN A 62 -2.03 -0.55 0.68
N SER A 63 -2.33 -0.28 1.95
CA SER A 63 -3.14 0.85 2.40
C SER A 63 -2.43 1.65 3.50
N ALA A 64 -2.34 2.97 3.38
CA ALA A 64 -1.70 3.81 4.40
C ALA A 64 -2.58 5.00 4.79
N GLN A 65 -2.90 5.20 6.06
CA GLN A 65 -3.79 6.30 6.49
C GLN A 65 -3.24 7.68 6.15
N VAL A 66 -1.94 7.89 6.35
CA VAL A 66 -1.29 9.20 6.24
C VAL A 66 -0.47 9.27 4.97
N GLU A 67 0.52 8.41 4.72
CA GLU A 67 1.42 8.51 3.55
C GLU A 67 1.69 7.20 2.84
N GLY A 68 1.53 7.20 1.50
CA GLY A 68 2.00 6.18 0.56
C GLY A 68 1.53 4.75 0.88
N GLY A 69 0.42 4.33 0.27
CA GLY A 69 -0.13 2.98 0.50
C GLY A 69 0.85 1.85 0.23
N GLY A 70 1.73 1.99 -0.77
CA GLY A 70 2.62 0.92 -1.20
C GLY A 70 4.00 1.01 -0.56
N LEU A 71 4.69 2.12 -0.85
CA LEU A 71 6.03 2.42 -0.39
C LEU A 71 6.05 3.89 0.05
N ALA A 72 6.51 4.17 1.27
CA ALA A 72 6.60 5.53 1.80
C ALA A 72 7.85 5.75 2.66
N GLY A 73 8.26 7.00 2.80
CA GLY A 73 9.36 7.42 3.67
C GLY A 73 10.51 8.10 2.91
N PRO A 74 11.34 8.91 3.61
CA PRO A 74 12.43 9.70 3.03
C PRO A 74 13.65 8.88 2.59
N GLY A 75 13.69 7.57 2.86
CA GLY A 75 14.82 6.70 2.50
C GLY A 75 15.03 6.55 0.99
N THR A 76 16.18 5.99 0.62
CA THR A 76 16.50 5.70 -0.79
C THR A 76 15.72 4.46 -1.27
N ASN A 77 14.96 4.60 -2.35
CA ASN A 77 14.15 3.54 -2.93
C ASN A 77 14.66 3.20 -4.34
N ILE A 78 15.20 2.00 -4.52
CA ILE A 78 15.63 1.47 -5.82
C ILE A 78 14.63 0.39 -6.23
N VAL A 79 13.91 0.60 -7.33
CA VAL A 79 12.87 -0.31 -7.81
C VAL A 79 13.21 -0.75 -9.23
N ILE A 80 13.42 -2.06 -9.42
CA ILE A 80 13.89 -2.66 -10.67
C ILE A 80 12.95 -3.80 -11.03
N ASP A 81 12.45 -3.82 -12.27
CA ASP A 81 11.58 -4.87 -12.82
C ASP A 81 10.41 -5.27 -11.90
N SER A 82 9.87 -4.31 -11.15
CA SER A 82 8.90 -4.54 -10.08
C SER A 82 7.60 -3.81 -10.37
N ILE A 83 6.51 -4.33 -9.81
CA ILE A 83 5.17 -3.78 -9.98
C ILE A 83 4.74 -3.12 -8.68
N ILE A 84 4.40 -1.83 -8.72
CA ILE A 84 3.80 -1.09 -7.60
C ILE A 84 2.45 -0.57 -8.06
N SER A 85 1.36 -1.27 -7.71
CA SER A 85 0.03 -1.01 -8.29
C SER A 85 -1.11 -1.17 -7.28
N GLY A 86 -2.14 -0.32 -7.35
CA GLY A 86 -3.33 -0.48 -6.51
C GLY A 86 -3.05 -0.27 -5.01
N ASN A 87 -2.02 0.51 -4.67
CA ASN A 87 -1.76 0.90 -3.29
C ASN A 87 -2.35 2.29 -3.02
N GLN A 88 -2.95 2.50 -1.84
CA GLN A 88 -3.78 3.68 -1.57
C GLN A 88 -3.42 4.40 -0.27
N ARG A 89 -3.60 5.72 -0.28
CA ARG A 89 -3.60 6.54 0.92
C ARG A 89 -5.03 6.65 1.44
N GLY A 90 -5.26 6.36 2.71
CA GLY A 90 -6.57 6.38 3.36
C GLY A 90 -7.25 5.01 3.37
N VAL A 91 -8.59 5.03 3.26
CA VAL A 91 -9.50 3.89 3.41
C VAL A 91 -9.39 2.83 2.32
N ASP A 92 -9.77 1.60 2.67
CA ASP A 92 -9.80 0.44 1.76
C ASP A 92 -10.83 0.59 0.64
N ARG A 93 -10.44 0.24 -0.58
CA ARG A 93 -11.32 0.23 -1.75
C ARG A 93 -11.97 -1.13 -1.97
N PRO A 94 -13.17 -1.17 -2.54
CA PRO A 94 -14.09 -0.05 -2.77
C PRO A 94 -14.82 0.37 -1.48
N GLN A 95 -14.97 1.67 -1.23
CA GLN A 95 -15.89 2.18 -0.19
C GLN A 95 -17.27 2.47 -0.79
N ASP A 96 -18.30 1.90 -0.16
CA ASP A 96 -19.70 2.17 -0.44
C ASP A 96 -20.04 3.62 -0.06
N GLY A 97 -19.88 4.50 -1.03
CA GLY A 97 -20.02 5.94 -0.83
C GLY A 97 -21.47 6.41 -0.70
N ASP A 98 -22.44 5.56 -1.06
CA ASP A 98 -23.88 5.87 -0.93
C ASP A 98 -24.65 4.96 0.02
N ALA A 99 -23.95 4.03 0.67
CA ALA A 99 -24.41 3.10 1.69
C ALA A 99 -25.49 2.12 1.19
N ASP A 100 -25.47 1.73 -0.08
CA ASP A 100 -26.45 0.81 -0.68
C ASP A 100 -26.11 -0.69 -0.51
N GLY A 101 -24.94 -0.99 0.05
CA GLY A 101 -24.42 -2.34 0.29
C GLY A 101 -23.55 -2.89 -0.84
N VAL A 102 -23.32 -2.15 -1.93
CA VAL A 102 -22.56 -2.59 -3.12
C VAL A 102 -21.51 -1.57 -3.52
N ALA A 103 -20.32 -1.66 -2.92
CA ALA A 103 -19.24 -0.71 -3.21
C ALA A 103 -18.69 -0.82 -4.65
N THR A 104 -18.97 0.18 -5.49
CA THR A 104 -18.43 0.30 -6.87
C THR A 104 -17.42 1.44 -7.01
N CYS A 105 -16.18 1.15 -7.43
CA CYS A 105 -15.15 2.19 -7.64
C CYS A 105 -15.37 3.00 -8.93
N ASP A 106 -16.08 4.13 -8.87
CA ASP A 106 -16.26 5.05 -10.00
C ASP A 106 -15.70 6.47 -9.77
N ILE A 107 -15.44 6.91 -8.53
CA ILE A 107 -14.82 8.23 -8.20
C ILE A 107 -13.58 8.11 -7.29
N GLY A 108 -12.56 7.37 -7.71
CA GLY A 108 -11.49 7.07 -6.76
C GLY A 108 -12.03 6.13 -5.68
N ALA A 109 -11.57 6.25 -4.42
CA ALA A 109 -11.76 5.17 -3.43
C ALA A 109 -13.22 4.87 -3.05
N PHE A 110 -14.10 5.78 -3.45
CA PHE A 110 -15.51 5.80 -3.12
C PHE A 110 -16.33 5.50 -4.37
N GLU A 111 -17.51 4.97 -4.11
CA GLU A 111 -18.63 4.99 -5.02
C GLU A 111 -19.29 6.37 -5.04
N ARG A 112 -19.63 6.83 -6.25
CA ARG A 112 -20.35 8.07 -6.47
C ARG A 112 -21.79 7.82 -6.08
N THR A 113 -22.32 8.75 -5.29
CA THR A 113 -23.75 8.76 -4.98
C THR A 113 -24.58 8.70 -6.27
N ARG A 114 -25.50 7.73 -6.35
CA ARG A 114 -26.41 7.60 -7.50
C ARG A 114 -27.02 8.98 -7.81
N PRO A 115 -27.01 9.44 -9.07
CA PRO A 115 -27.67 10.68 -9.43
C PRO A 115 -29.14 10.58 -8.99
N ARG A 116 -29.63 11.55 -8.21
CA ARG A 116 -31.07 11.66 -7.95
C ARG A 116 -31.76 11.68 -9.33
N PRO A 117 -32.79 10.85 -9.56
CA PRO A 117 -33.50 10.89 -10.83
C PRO A 117 -33.99 12.31 -11.07
N ALA A 118 -33.66 12.86 -12.25
CA ALA A 118 -34.14 14.17 -12.66
C ALA A 118 -35.67 14.15 -12.62
N ARG A 119 -36.25 15.11 -11.89
CA ARG A 119 -37.69 15.35 -11.85
C ARG A 119 -38.17 15.98 -13.15
#